data_AF-A0A1C6N2U7-F1
#
_entry.id   AF-A0A1C6N2U7-F1
#
_cell.length_a   1.000
_cell.length_b   1.000
_cell.length_c   1.000
_cell.angle_alpha   90.00
_cell.angle_beta   90.00
_cell.angle_gamma   90.00
#
_symmetry.space_group_name_H-M   'P 1'
#
loop_
_entity.id
_entity.type
_entity.pdbx_description
1 polymer ?
#
loop_
_entity_poly.entity_id
_entity_poly.type
_entity_poly.pdbx_seq_one_letter_code
_entity_poly.pdbx_strand_id
1 'polypeptide(L)'
;MRAAPSAPAHPLRPPRRTREPYGPVLRLHRARPRGVRLWHAPGDQEVPFPAAEATAALLPAARLTEQEAPDHIPSETTLRELFAEVREAAP
;
A
#
# COMPACT_ATOMS: atom_id res chain seq x y z
N MET A 1 50.11 -38.22 -46.55
CA MET A 1 49.06 -38.48 -45.53
C MET A 1 48.57 -37.14 -44.98
N ARG A 2 47.28 -36.82 -45.14
CA ARG A 2 46.65 -35.61 -44.61
C ARG A 2 46.40 -35.77 -43.11
N ALA A 3 46.85 -34.83 -42.29
CA ALA A 3 46.40 -34.67 -40.90
C ALA A 3 45.30 -33.60 -40.86
N ALA A 4 44.25 -33.88 -40.07
CA ALA A 4 43.01 -33.12 -39.98
C ALA A 4 43.19 -31.74 -39.29
N PRO A 5 42.31 -30.75 -39.58
CA PRO A 5 42.41 -29.41 -39.00
C PRO A 5 41.86 -29.36 -37.57
N SER A 6 42.61 -28.77 -36.64
CA SER A 6 42.10 -28.38 -35.31
C SER A 6 41.27 -27.10 -35.41
N ALA A 7 40.09 -27.13 -34.78
CA ALA A 7 39.08 -26.08 -34.75
C ALA A 7 39.59 -24.76 -34.11
N PRO A 8 39.01 -23.60 -34.49
CA PRO A 8 39.42 -22.31 -33.95
C PRO A 8 38.88 -22.10 -32.52
N ALA A 9 39.74 -21.60 -31.63
CA ALA A 9 39.32 -21.07 -30.34
C ALA A 9 38.62 -19.71 -30.56
N HIS A 10 37.29 -19.68 -30.50
CA HIS A 10 36.52 -18.44 -30.42
C HIS A 10 36.25 -18.05 -28.96
N PRO A 11 36.20 -16.73 -28.67
CA PRO A 11 36.40 -16.19 -27.32
C PRO A 11 35.15 -16.37 -26.43
N LEU A 12 35.40 -16.65 -25.15
CA LEU A 12 34.40 -16.60 -24.09
C LEU A 12 33.91 -15.16 -23.92
N ARG A 13 32.77 -14.83 -24.53
CA ARG A 13 32.01 -13.61 -24.26
C ARG A 13 31.41 -13.72 -22.85
N PRO A 14 31.70 -12.81 -21.90
CA PRO A 14 31.04 -12.86 -20.60
C PRO A 14 29.53 -12.59 -20.78
N PRO A 15 28.66 -13.24 -19.99
CA PRO A 15 27.23 -12.99 -20.10
C PRO A 15 26.94 -11.55 -19.70
N ARG A 16 26.33 -10.78 -20.62
CA ARG A 16 25.68 -9.52 -20.29
C ARG A 16 24.58 -9.84 -19.30
N ARG A 17 24.82 -9.60 -18.00
CA ARG A 17 23.74 -9.50 -17.01
C ARG A 17 22.90 -8.28 -17.38
N THR A 18 21.88 -8.49 -18.19
CA THR A 18 20.73 -7.59 -18.21
C THR A 18 20.11 -7.66 -16.83
N ARG A 19 20.34 -6.63 -16.01
CA ARG A 19 19.53 -6.36 -14.82
C ARG A 19 18.13 -6.03 -15.35
N GLU A 20 17.32 -7.04 -15.62
CA GLU A 20 15.88 -6.83 -15.65
C GLU A 20 15.48 -6.40 -14.22
N PRO A 21 14.81 -5.26 -14.06
CA PRO A 21 14.31 -4.87 -12.75
C PRO A 21 13.22 -5.89 -12.37
N TYR A 22 13.52 -6.70 -11.35
CA TYR A 22 12.54 -7.52 -10.68
C TYR A 22 11.45 -6.64 -10.09
N GLY A 23 10.23 -6.79 -10.58
CA GLY A 23 9.02 -6.37 -9.88
C GLY A 23 7.94 -5.86 -10.82
N PRO A 24 6.66 -6.25 -10.61
CA PRO A 24 5.57 -5.55 -11.24
C PRO A 24 5.62 -4.09 -10.82
N VAL A 25 5.81 -3.19 -11.78
CA VAL A 25 5.58 -1.76 -11.58
C VAL A 25 4.08 -1.64 -11.32
N LEU A 26 3.68 -1.58 -10.05
CA LEU A 26 2.33 -1.17 -9.67
C LEU A 26 2.15 0.24 -10.23
N ARG A 27 1.53 0.35 -11.40
CA ARG A 27 0.94 1.60 -11.87
C ARG A 27 -0.14 1.93 -10.86
N LEU A 28 0.22 2.70 -9.84
CA LEU A 28 -0.71 3.51 -9.11
C LEU A 28 -1.33 4.45 -10.15
N HIS A 29 -2.46 4.03 -10.72
CA HIS A 29 -3.39 4.98 -11.31
C HIS A 29 -3.54 6.08 -10.26
N ARG A 30 -3.30 7.34 -10.65
CA ARG A 30 -3.59 8.50 -9.82
C ARG A 30 -5.10 8.45 -9.52
N ALA A 31 -5.47 7.66 -8.51
CA ALA A 31 -6.72 7.81 -7.83
C ALA A 31 -6.72 9.28 -7.40
N ARG A 32 -7.77 10.02 -7.76
CA ARG A 32 -8.03 11.30 -7.10
C ARG A 32 -7.85 11.07 -5.60
N PRO A 33 -7.22 11.97 -4.84
CA PRO A 33 -7.08 11.78 -3.41
C PRO A 33 -8.48 11.56 -2.83
N ARG A 34 -8.82 10.30 -2.58
CA ARG A 34 -10.01 9.93 -1.85
C ARG A 34 -9.66 10.34 -0.43
N GLY A 35 -10.27 11.43 0.05
CA GLY A 35 -9.98 11.93 1.39
C GLY A 35 -10.03 10.76 2.37
N VAL A 36 -9.02 10.65 3.22
CA VAL A 36 -8.95 9.54 4.17
C VAL A 36 -9.93 9.84 5.31
N ARG A 37 -10.74 8.87 5.70
CA ARG A 37 -11.56 8.96 6.90
C ARG A 37 -10.97 8.03 7.94
N LEU A 38 -10.76 8.54 9.15
CA LEU A 38 -10.32 7.77 10.30
C LEU A 38 -11.40 7.87 11.36
N TRP A 39 -11.76 6.76 11.99
CA TRP A 39 -12.58 6.74 13.20
C TRP A 39 -11.74 6.20 14.34
N HIS A 40 -11.75 6.87 15.48
CA HIS A 40 -10.98 6.43 16.65
C HIS A 40 -11.69 6.75 17.95
N ALA A 41 -11.56 5.88 18.95
CA ALA A 41 -12.13 6.10 20.26
C ALA A 41 -11.10 6.76 21.19
N PRO A 42 -11.45 7.85 21.89
CA PRO A 42 -10.58 8.44 22.91
C PRO A 42 -10.21 7.46 24.03
N GLY A 43 -11.07 6.46 24.28
CA GLY A 43 -10.91 5.43 25.31
C GLY A 43 -10.08 4.21 24.90
N ASP A 44 -9.62 4.10 23.65
CA ASP A 44 -8.80 2.96 23.21
C ASP A 44 -7.49 2.87 24.04
N GLN A 45 -7.33 1.74 24.73
CA GLN A 45 -6.18 1.45 25.60
C GLN A 45 -4.99 0.84 24.86
N GLU A 46 -5.18 0.35 23.63
CA GLU A 46 -4.14 -0.21 22.78
C GLU A 46 -3.46 0.87 21.94
N VAL A 47 -4.27 1.79 21.40
CA VAL A 47 -3.78 2.92 20.59
C VAL A 47 -4.25 4.25 21.20
N PRO A 48 -3.33 5.03 21.82
CA PRO A 48 -3.67 6.33 22.37
C PRO A 48 -4.25 7.27 21.31
N PHE A 49 -5.30 8.00 21.65
CA PHE A 49 -5.93 8.96 20.74
C PHE A 49 -4.96 9.97 20.09
N PRO A 50 -3.94 10.51 20.81
CA PRO A 50 -2.95 11.38 20.18
C PRO A 50 -2.15 10.74 19.04
N ALA A 51 -1.98 9.41 19.04
CA ALA A 51 -1.34 8.70 17.93
C ALA A 51 -2.23 8.68 16.68
N ALA A 52 -3.55 8.57 16.85
CA ALA A 52 -4.52 8.68 15.76
C ALA A 52 -4.55 10.11 15.18
N GLU A 53 -4.51 11.14 16.05
CA GLU A 53 -4.40 12.54 15.62
C GLU A 53 -3.12 12.79 14.81
N ALA A 54 -1.98 12.33 15.32
CA ALA A 54 -0.70 12.43 14.63
C ALA A 54 -0.74 11.73 13.27
N THR A 55 -1.37 10.55 13.19
CA THR A 55 -1.53 9.82 11.93
C THR A 55 -2.40 10.57 10.93
N ALA A 56 -3.52 11.13 11.38
CA ALA A 56 -4.39 11.95 10.53
C ALA A 56 -3.65 13.18 9.97
N ALA A 57 -2.79 13.81 10.77
CA ALA A 57 -1.99 14.96 10.33
C ALA A 57 -0.97 14.62 9.23
N LEU A 58 -0.57 13.36 9.09
CA LEU A 58 0.35 12.91 8.03
C LEU A 58 -0.35 12.64 6.69
N LEU A 59 -1.68 12.55 6.69
CA LEU A 59 -2.46 12.10 5.54
C LEU A 59 -3.16 13.28 4.85
N PRO A 60 -2.85 13.56 3.57
CA PRO A 60 -3.51 14.64 2.83
C PRO A 60 -5.03 14.46 2.79
N ALA A 61 -5.77 15.51 3.19
CA ALA A 61 -7.23 15.51 3.25
C ALA A 61 -7.83 14.41 4.14
N ALA A 62 -7.13 14.00 5.19
CA ALA A 62 -7.68 13.14 6.22
C ALA A 62 -8.68 13.88 7.12
N ARG A 63 -9.71 13.18 7.56
CA ARG A 63 -10.64 13.60 8.60
C ARG A 63 -10.70 12.51 9.66
N LEU A 64 -10.35 12.86 10.89
CA LEU A 64 -10.57 12.03 12.08
C LEU A 64 -11.96 12.33 12.64
N THR A 65 -12.73 11.28 12.89
CA THR A 65 -14.02 11.29 13.54
C THR A 65 -13.89 10.54 14.86
N GLU A 66 -14.30 11.15 15.96
CA GLU A 66 -14.39 10.45 17.23
C GLU A 66 -15.56 9.47 17.20
N GLN A 67 -15.32 8.22 17.57
CA GLN A 67 -16.41 7.28 17.84
C GLN A 67 -16.72 7.30 19.34
N GLU A 68 -17.99 7.43 19.70
CA GLU A 68 -18.45 7.10 21.04
C GLU A 68 -18.42 5.56 21.19
N ALA A 69 -17.69 5.08 22.21
CA ALA A 69 -17.54 3.70 22.66
C ALA A 69 -18.03 2.61 21.68
N PRO A 70 -17.09 1.83 21.12
CA PRO A 70 -16.30 0.90 21.91
C PRO A 70 -14.82 1.27 21.76
N ASP A 71 -13.98 0.68 22.60
CA ASP A 71 -12.56 1.01 22.71
C ASP A 71 -11.81 0.73 21.39
N HIS A 72 -11.16 -0.42 21.30
CA HIS A 72 -10.40 -0.81 20.11
C HIS A 72 -11.28 -1.32 18.97
N ILE A 73 -12.43 -1.90 19.29
CA ILE A 73 -13.36 -2.46 18.31
C ILE A 73 -14.37 -1.38 17.93
N PRO A 74 -14.67 -1.15 16.63
CA PRO A 74 -15.68 -0.17 16.22
C PRO A 74 -17.10 -0.49 16.71
N SER A 75 -17.92 0.55 16.98
CA SER A 75 -19.34 0.32 17.37
C SER A 75 -20.14 -0.17 16.17
N GLU A 76 -21.27 -0.81 16.45
CA GLU A 76 -22.27 -1.07 15.41
C GLU A 76 -22.72 0.22 14.71
N THR A 77 -22.84 1.35 15.42
CA THR A 77 -23.19 2.65 14.84
C THR A 77 -22.13 3.10 13.84
N THR A 78 -20.85 3.09 14.26
CA THR A 78 -19.72 3.41 13.39
C THR A 78 -19.66 2.50 12.16
N LEU A 79 -19.92 1.20 12.32
CA LEU A 79 -19.98 0.27 11.19
C LEU A 79 -21.13 0.61 10.23
N ARG A 80 -22.33 0.91 10.75
CA ARG A 80 -23.49 1.28 9.91
C ARG A 80 -23.20 2.54 9.11
N GLU A 81 -22.63 3.56 9.74
CA GLU A 81 -22.24 4.82 9.08
C GLU A 81 -21.17 4.59 8.01
N LEU A 82 -20.11 3.83 8.34
CA LEU A 82 -19.05 3.49 7.39
C LEU A 82 -19.61 2.76 6.17
N PHE A 83 -20.45 1.75 6.37
CA PHE A 83 -21.03 0.99 5.26
C PHE A 83 -22.04 1.81 4.44
N ALA A 84 -22.76 2.75 5.05
CA ALA A 84 -23.59 3.68 4.32
C ALA A 84 -22.75 4.59 3.42
N GLU A 85 -21.69 5.21 3.95
CA GLU A 85 -20.77 6.05 3.18
C GLU A 85 -20.13 5.28 2.01
N VAL A 86 -19.67 4.05 2.25
CA VAL A 86 -19.06 3.21 1.20
C VAL A 86 -20.05 2.88 0.10
N ARG A 87 -21.33 2.65 0.42
CA ARG A 87 -22.38 2.40 -0.58
C ARG A 87 -22.67 3.64 -1.42
N GLU A 88 -22.76 4.81 -0.81
CA GLU A 88 -22.97 6.07 -1.53
C GLU A 88 -21.76 6.46 -2.40
N ALA A 89 -20.56 6.03 -2.02
CA ALA A 89 -19.34 6.26 -2.79
C ALA A 89 -19.10 5.21 -3.91
N ALA A 90 -19.96 4.18 -4.00
CA ALA A 90 -19.86 3.17 -5.05
C ALA A 90 -20.32 3.75 -6.40
N PRO A 91 -19.57 3.54 -7.50
CA PRO A 91 -19.90 4.05 -8.83
C PRO A 91 -21.13 3.40 -9.45
#